data_AF-A0A9K3HD62-F1
#
_entry.id   AF-A0A9K3HD62-F1
#
_cell.length_a   1.000
_cell.length_b   1.000
_cell.length_c   1.000
_cell.angle_alpha   90.00
_cell.angle_beta   90.00
_cell.angle_gamma   90.00
#
_symmetry.space_group_name_H-M   'P 1'
#
loop_
_entity.id
_entity.type
_entity.pdbx_description
1 polymer ?
#
loop_
_entity_poly.entity_id
_entity_poly.type
_entity_poly.pdbx_seq_one_letter_code
_entity_poly.pdbx_strand_id
1 'polypeptide(L)'
;MRREGSIGTIIYFSVPIRFFQKGGAVWGEMTRRYWNINLEEMMEAGVHFGHGTRKWNPKMAPYISAKRKGIHITNLTRTARFLSEACDLVFDAASRGKQFLIVGTKNKEAD
;
A
#
# COMPACT_ATOMS: atom_id res chain seq x y z
N MET A 1 40.14 -25.01 23.28
CA MET A 1 40.57 -23.60 23.41
C MET A 1 40.15 -22.86 22.14
N ARG A 2 39.72 -21.60 22.29
CA ARG A 2 38.77 -20.83 21.46
C ARG A 2 38.99 -20.79 19.93
N ARG A 3 37.85 -20.75 19.22
CA ARG A 3 37.66 -20.26 17.84
C ARG A 3 37.64 -18.73 17.83
N GLU A 4 38.28 -18.11 16.85
CA GLU A 4 38.04 -16.76 16.33
C GLU A 4 38.42 -16.83 14.83
N GLY A 5 37.70 -16.33 13.84
CA GLY A 5 36.58 -15.41 13.76
C GLY A 5 36.69 -14.76 12.39
N SER A 6 35.98 -15.29 11.39
CA SER A 6 35.95 -14.76 10.02
C SER A 6 35.30 -13.38 10.05
N ILE A 7 36.10 -12.34 9.86
CA ILE A 7 35.63 -10.95 9.87
C ILE A 7 35.04 -10.68 8.48
N GLY A 8 33.72 -10.81 8.37
CA GLY A 8 32.98 -10.47 7.17
C GLY A 8 33.16 -9.00 6.83
N THR A 9 33.61 -8.74 5.60
CA THR A 9 33.61 -7.42 4.97
C THR A 9 32.20 -6.84 4.96
N ILE A 10 31.92 -5.90 5.87
CA ILE A 10 30.72 -5.08 5.82
C ILE A 10 30.95 -4.02 4.75
N ILE A 11 30.35 -4.23 3.58
CA ILE A 11 30.32 -3.23 2.51
C ILE A 11 29.31 -2.15 2.93
N TYR A 12 29.80 -1.04 3.48
CA TYR A 12 29.01 0.18 3.66
C TYR A 12 28.68 0.76 2.29
N PHE A 13 27.52 0.41 1.73
CA PHE A 13 26.93 1.22 0.66
C PHE A 13 26.41 2.53 1.26
N SER A 14 27.32 3.48 1.47
CA SER A 14 26.97 4.88 1.67
C SER A 14 26.59 5.46 0.32
N VAL A 15 25.30 5.36 -0.04
CA VAL A 15 24.74 6.18 -1.12
C VAL A 15 24.34 7.52 -0.51
N PRO A 16 25.09 8.60 -0.71
CA PRO A 16 24.59 9.92 -0.35
C PRO A 16 23.46 10.27 -1.32
N ILE A 17 22.23 10.33 -0.82
CA ILE A 17 21.15 11.06 -1.48
C ILE A 17 21.56 12.53 -1.46
N ARG A 18 22.34 12.95 -2.47
CA ARG A 18 22.64 14.36 -2.71
C ARG A 18 21.37 15.00 -3.24
N PHE A 19 20.60 15.59 -2.33
CA PHE A 19 19.64 16.64 -2.66
C PHE A 19 20.42 17.83 -3.22
N PHE A 20 20.56 17.86 -4.55
CA PHE A 20 21.10 19.01 -5.26
C PHE A 20 20.01 20.08 -5.32
N GLN A 21 20.02 20.96 -4.31
CA GLN A 21 19.17 22.13 -4.26
C GLN A 21 19.76 23.20 -5.19
N LYS A 22 19.45 23.12 -6.49
CA LYS A 22 19.69 24.25 -7.40
C LYS A 22 18.62 25.29 -7.14
N GLY A 23 19.03 26.44 -6.63
CA GLY A 23 18.17 27.59 -6.43
C GLY A 23 17.59 28.11 -7.76
N GLY A 24 16.37 28.65 -7.68
CA GLY A 24 15.70 29.35 -8.77
C GLY A 24 14.22 29.01 -8.85
N ALA A 25 13.39 29.94 -8.35
CA ALA A 25 11.93 30.00 -8.48
C ALA A 25 11.12 28.92 -7.74
N VAL A 26 10.56 29.31 -6.58
CA VAL A 26 9.39 28.66 -5.98
C VAL A 26 8.16 29.00 -6.83
N TRP A 27 8.01 28.32 -7.96
CA TRP A 27 6.68 28.03 -8.47
C TRP A 27 6.21 26.82 -7.68
N GLY A 28 5.20 27.03 -6.83
CA GLY A 28 4.55 25.96 -6.10
C GLY A 28 3.80 25.04 -7.07
N GLU A 29 4.54 24.21 -7.79
CA GLU A 29 3.97 23.06 -8.47
C GLU A 29 3.53 22.09 -7.37
N MET A 30 2.23 22.13 -7.10
CA MET A 30 1.52 21.07 -6.42
C MET A 30 1.67 19.81 -7.29
N THR A 31 2.78 19.10 -7.11
CA THR A 31 3.07 17.86 -7.83
C THR A 31 1.92 16.90 -7.51
N ARG A 32 0.97 16.77 -8.46
CA ARG A 32 -0.10 15.79 -8.36
C ARG A 32 0.57 14.43 -8.36
N ARG A 33 0.70 13.84 -7.16
CA ARG A 33 1.15 12.47 -6.99
C ARG A 33 0.09 11.58 -7.62
N TYR A 34 0.51 10.73 -8.55
CA TYR A 34 -0.36 9.76 -9.18
C TYR A 34 0.04 8.36 -8.70
N TRP A 35 -0.95 7.59 -8.28
CA TRP A 35 -0.77 6.17 -7.95
C TRP A 35 -1.23 5.35 -9.14
N ASN A 36 -0.45 4.34 -9.53
CA ASN A 36 -0.84 3.43 -10.60
C ASN A 36 -1.93 2.48 -10.07
N ILE A 37 -3.20 2.91 -10.16
CA ILE A 37 -4.37 2.13 -9.77
C ILE A 37 -5.28 2.02 -10.98
N ASN A 38 -5.25 0.87 -11.66
CA ASN A 38 -6.13 0.59 -12.78
C ASN A 38 -7.31 -0.30 -12.34
N LEU A 39 -8.51 0.00 -12.84
CA LEU A 39 -9.71 -0.76 -12.52
C LEU A 39 -9.65 -2.20 -13.07
N GLU A 40 -9.03 -2.36 -14.24
CA GLU A 40 -8.83 -3.66 -14.90
C GLU A 40 -7.94 -4.57 -14.06
N GLU A 41 -6.80 -4.07 -13.58
CA GLU A 41 -5.90 -4.80 -12.67
C GLU A 41 -6.62 -5.24 -11.39
N MET A 42 -7.48 -4.38 -10.82
CA MET A 42 -8.27 -4.74 -9.63
C MET A 42 -9.34 -5.80 -9.91
N MET A 43 -9.88 -5.81 -11.14
CA MET A 43 -10.82 -6.84 -11.58
C MET A 43 -10.12 -8.18 -11.75
N GLU A 44 -8.98 -8.19 -12.44
CA GLU A 44 -8.14 -9.39 -12.66
C GLU A 44 -7.62 -9.98 -11.35
N ALA A 45 -7.16 -9.12 -10.43
CA ALA A 45 -6.73 -9.54 -9.09
C ALA A 45 -7.88 -10.04 -8.19
N GLY A 46 -9.14 -9.92 -8.64
CA GLY A 46 -10.30 -10.45 -7.91
C GLY A 46 -10.68 -9.65 -6.65
N VAL A 47 -10.25 -8.40 -6.52
CA VAL A 47 -10.49 -7.54 -5.33
C VAL A 47 -11.98 -7.29 -5.06
N HIS A 48 -12.80 -7.40 -6.11
CA HIS A 48 -14.23 -7.13 -6.04
C HIS A 48 -15.03 -8.24 -5.33
N PHE A 49 -14.45 -9.43 -5.10
CA PHE A 49 -15.14 -10.51 -4.41
C PHE A 49 -15.14 -10.29 -2.90
N GLY A 50 -16.32 -10.00 -2.36
CA GLY A 50 -16.56 -9.87 -0.92
C GLY A 50 -16.96 -11.20 -0.26
N HIS A 51 -17.53 -11.10 0.94
CA HIS A 51 -17.98 -12.27 1.68
C HIS A 51 -19.33 -12.81 1.20
N GLY A 52 -19.65 -14.06 1.58
CA GLY A 52 -20.96 -14.65 1.31
C GLY A 52 -22.11 -13.91 2.00
N THR A 53 -23.27 -13.85 1.36
CA THR A 53 -24.46 -13.08 1.80
C THR A 53 -25.04 -13.53 3.14
N ARG A 54 -24.68 -14.72 3.65
CA ARG A 54 -25.11 -15.23 4.96
C ARG A 54 -24.22 -14.76 6.12
N LYS A 55 -22.97 -14.39 5.85
CA LYS A 55 -21.97 -14.05 6.88
C LYS A 55 -21.36 -12.67 6.58
N TRP A 56 -22.18 -11.63 6.52
CA TRP A 56 -21.70 -10.28 6.23
C TRP A 56 -22.10 -9.29 7.33
N ASN A 57 -21.34 -8.20 7.46
CA ASN A 57 -21.63 -7.13 8.40
C ASN A 57 -22.49 -6.05 7.71
N PRO A 58 -23.71 -5.75 8.19
CA PRO A 58 -24.60 -4.73 7.62
C PRO A 58 -23.95 -3.34 7.46
N LYS A 59 -22.97 -2.99 8.31
CA LYS A 59 -22.24 -1.72 8.21
C LYS A 59 -21.44 -1.59 6.90
N MET A 60 -21.17 -2.70 6.21
CA MET A 60 -20.49 -2.70 4.91
C MET A 60 -21.43 -2.40 3.73
N ALA A 61 -22.74 -2.25 3.96
CA ALA A 61 -23.72 -1.96 2.91
C ALA A 61 -23.32 -0.80 1.98
N PRO A 62 -22.77 0.33 2.47
CA PRO A 62 -22.37 1.44 1.59
C PRO A 62 -21.23 1.10 0.63
N TYR A 63 -20.44 0.05 0.90
CA TYR A 63 -19.27 -0.32 0.09
C TYR A 63 -19.56 -1.48 -0.87
N ILE A 64 -20.75 -2.06 -0.81
CA ILE A 64 -21.19 -3.17 -1.64
C ILE A 64 -21.97 -2.62 -2.83
N SER A 65 -21.59 -3.01 -4.04
CA SER A 65 -22.24 -2.59 -5.29
C SER A 65 -23.39 -3.53 -5.68
N ALA A 66 -23.18 -4.83 -5.55
CA ALA A 66 -24.14 -5.84 -5.98
C ALA A 66 -24.00 -7.13 -5.17
N LYS A 67 -24.94 -8.06 -5.38
CA LYS A 67 -24.83 -9.45 -4.93
C LYS A 67 -25.04 -10.37 -6.13
N ARG A 68 -24.15 -11.34 -6.33
CA ARG A 68 -24.26 -12.35 -7.40
C ARG A 68 -23.89 -13.72 -6.86
N LYS A 69 -24.69 -14.75 -7.17
CA LYS A 69 -24.46 -16.14 -6.77
C LYS A 69 -24.19 -16.32 -5.26
N GLY A 70 -24.83 -15.53 -4.40
CA GLY A 70 -24.65 -15.59 -2.94
C GLY A 70 -23.37 -14.93 -2.41
N ILE A 71 -22.63 -14.18 -3.23
CA ILE A 71 -21.44 -13.42 -2.85
C ILE A 71 -21.71 -11.92 -3.03
N HIS A 72 -21.27 -11.11 -2.07
CA HIS A 72 -21.28 -9.65 -2.19
C HIS A 72 -20.15 -9.17 -3.10
N ILE A 73 -20.46 -8.25 -4.00
CA ILE A 73 -19.49 -7.58 -4.87
C ILE A 73 -19.22 -6.21 -4.28
N THR A 74 -17.95 -5.90 -4.03
CA THR A 74 -17.51 -4.59 -3.51
C THR A 74 -17.39 -3.57 -4.65
N ASN A 75 -17.57 -2.29 -4.31
CA ASN A 75 -17.45 -1.21 -5.28
C ASN A 75 -15.97 -0.84 -5.49
N LEU A 76 -15.40 -1.28 -6.62
CA LEU A 76 -14.00 -1.02 -6.96
C LEU A 76 -13.67 0.47 -7.13
N THR A 77 -14.59 1.30 -7.62
CA THR A 77 -14.38 2.76 -7.72
C THR A 77 -14.17 3.38 -6.35
N ARG A 78 -14.95 2.94 -5.34
CA ARG A 78 -14.75 3.37 -3.96
C ARG A 78 -13.42 2.84 -3.41
N THR A 79 -13.10 1.57 -3.67
CA THR A 79 -11.83 0.97 -3.24
C THR A 79 -10.62 1.72 -3.83
N ALA A 80 -10.64 2.06 -5.12
CA ALA A 80 -9.56 2.79 -5.79
C ALA A 80 -9.34 4.18 -5.16
N ARG A 81 -10.42 4.89 -4.85
CA ARG A 81 -10.34 6.19 -4.16
C ARG A 81 -9.70 6.05 -2.77
N PHE A 82 -10.20 5.12 -1.95
CA PHE A 82 -9.66 4.94 -0.60
C PHE A 82 -8.22 4.42 -0.61
N LEU A 83 -7.86 3.60 -1.59
CA LEU A 83 -6.48 3.14 -1.78
C LEU A 83 -5.56 4.31 -2.12
N SER A 84 -5.96 5.21 -3.02
CA SER A 84 -5.20 6.42 -3.34
C SER A 84 -4.98 7.29 -2.09
N GLU A 85 -6.04 7.56 -1.32
CA GLU A 85 -5.95 8.36 -0.09
C GLU A 85 -5.04 7.69 0.96
N ALA A 86 -5.11 6.35 1.08
CA ALA A 86 -4.24 5.60 1.98
C ALA A 86 -2.76 5.68 1.55
N CYS A 87 -2.47 5.56 0.25
CA CYS A 87 -1.11 5.69 -0.28
C CYS A 87 -0.54 7.10 -0.03
N ASP A 88 -1.35 8.14 -0.18
CA ASP A 88 -0.93 9.52 0.14
C ASP A 88 -0.51 9.66 1.61
N LEU A 89 -1.32 9.13 2.52
CA LEU A 89 -1.02 9.17 3.96
C LEU A 89 0.23 8.36 4.32
N VAL A 90 0.39 7.18 3.73
CA VAL A 90 1.57 6.33 3.94
C VAL A 90 2.82 7.02 3.44
N PHE A 91 2.77 7.64 2.26
CA PHE A 91 3.89 8.41 1.71
C PHE A 91 4.23 9.61 2.59
N ASP A 92 3.23 10.36 3.06
CA ASP A 92 3.43 11.49 3.96
C ASP A 92 4.00 11.06 5.32
N ALA A 93 3.62 9.88 5.81
CA ALA A 93 4.20 9.31 7.02
C ALA A 93 5.65 8.86 6.81
N ALA A 94 5.95 8.26 5.65
CA ALA A 94 7.29 7.77 5.30
C ALA A 94 8.27 8.94 5.08
N SER A 95 7.84 10.01 4.41
CA SER A 95 8.65 11.21 4.22
C SER A 95 9.03 11.90 5.54
N ARG A 96 8.21 11.70 6.59
CA ARG A 96 8.49 12.16 7.96
C ARG A 96 9.31 11.16 8.80
N GLY A 97 9.75 10.05 8.22
CA GLY A 97 10.58 9.04 8.90
C GLY A 97 9.85 8.22 9.96
N LYS A 98 8.52 8.09 9.87
CA LYS A 98 7.74 7.27 10.82
C LYS A 98 7.97 5.77 10.59
N GLN A 99 7.71 4.97 11.62
CA GLN A 99 7.81 3.52 11.59
C GLN A 99 6.49 2.88 11.12
N PHE A 100 6.58 1.75 10.40
CA PHE A 100 5.42 1.02 9.86
C PHE A 100 5.37 -0.39 10.44
N LEU A 101 4.17 -0.85 10.80
CA LEU A 101 3.89 -2.22 11.20
C LEU A 101 2.86 -2.82 10.25
N ILE A 102 3.21 -3.93 9.60
CA ILE A 102 2.30 -4.71 8.76
C ILE A 102 1.91 -5.96 9.53
N VAL A 103 0.61 -6.23 9.63
CA VAL A 103 0.07 -7.38 10.38
C VAL A 103 -0.76 -8.24 9.45
N GLY A 104 -0.33 -9.49 9.26
CA GLY A 104 -1.10 -10.56 8.62
C GLY A 104 -1.19 -11.74 9.57
N THR A 105 -2.40 -12.19 9.89
CA THR A 105 -2.63 -13.30 10.85
C THR A 105 -3.05 -14.60 10.18
N LYS A 106 -3.06 -14.64 8.84
CA LYS A 106 -3.49 -15.78 8.06
C LYS A 106 -2.27 -16.45 7.43
N ASN A 107 -2.28 -17.79 7.40
CA ASN A 107 -1.15 -18.60 6.97
C ASN A 107 -0.74 -18.42 5.50
N LYS A 108 -1.57 -17.80 4.65
CA LYS A 108 -1.27 -17.64 3.21
C LYS A 108 -0.66 -16.29 2.86
N GLU A 109 -0.55 -15.40 3.84
CA GLU A 109 -0.08 -14.02 3.67
C GLU A 109 1.29 -13.77 4.34
N ALA A 110 1.90 -14.80 4.93
CA ALA A 110 3.18 -14.72 5.64
C ALA A 110 4.40 -15.15 4.79
N ASP A 111 4.18 -15.62 3.56
CA ASP A 111 5.21 -15.97 2.57
C ASP A 111 5.39 -14.85 1.53
#